data_AF-K2MP62-F1
#
_entry.id   AF-K2MP62-F1
#
_cell.length_a   1.000
_cell.length_b   1.000
_cell.length_c   1.000
_cell.angle_alpha   90.00
_cell.angle_beta   90.00
_cell.angle_gamma   90.00
#
_symmetry.space_group_name_H-M   'P 1'
#
loop_
_entity.id
_entity.type
_entity.pdbx_description
1 polymer ?
#
loop_
_entity_poly.entity_id
_entity_poly.type
_entity_poly.pdbx_seq_one_letter_code
_entity_poly.pdbx_strand_id
1 'polypeptide(L)'
;MTSAQHKIQLSGSGTAVVLAHNRQVDDSYSFADLDESNMVVVSPARFVVGCNMHNDEEASYDGLFPEDVVVFSCGTCNDDAACYMPGTELVDRSSCSCSCKDGWHGASCLPFEVPDTVVPPVAERTVDGYTSCVVNQTLKSLTLNMWKTHHCYVGVTFSGAGAALTFFLNRMPLHLPINITLTGCTFREGAALQFVGCESAESAGVLIRVGQTVMRSSVVAFRRAL
;
A
#
# COMPACT_ATOMS: atom_id res chain seq x y z
N MET A 1 18.77 4.90 28.69
CA MET A 1 18.55 5.84 27.57
C MET A 1 17.17 5.55 27.03
N THR A 2 16.23 6.46 27.29
CA THR A 2 14.81 6.35 26.99
C THR A 2 14.62 6.31 25.48
N SER A 3 14.19 5.16 24.95
CA SER A 3 13.73 5.07 23.56
C SER A 3 12.58 6.05 23.41
N ALA A 4 12.81 7.17 22.72
CA ALA A 4 11.72 8.02 22.27
C ALA A 4 10.85 7.15 21.38
N GLN A 5 9.71 6.70 21.90
CA GLN A 5 8.70 5.99 21.14
C GLN A 5 8.21 6.96 20.06
N HIS A 6 8.52 6.66 18.81
CA HIS A 6 8.24 7.57 17.70
C HIS A 6 6.79 7.36 17.28
N LYS A 7 5.96 8.40 17.42
CA LYS A 7 4.55 8.37 17.03
C LYS A 7 4.38 8.37 15.51
N ILE A 8 3.40 7.61 15.03
CA ILE A 8 2.89 7.63 13.65
C ILE A 8 1.62 8.49 13.71
N GLN A 9 1.50 9.55 12.91
CA GLN A 9 0.36 10.46 12.93
C GLN A 9 -0.22 10.68 11.52
N LEU A 10 -1.18 9.86 11.12
CA LEU A 10 -1.88 10.08 9.85
C LEU A 10 -2.80 11.29 9.95
N SER A 11 -2.58 12.31 9.12
CA SER A 11 -3.43 13.51 9.07
C SER A 11 -3.56 14.06 7.65
N GLY A 12 -4.58 14.89 7.42
CA GLY A 12 -4.87 15.51 6.11
C GLY A 12 -5.87 14.73 5.24
N SER A 13 -6.62 15.46 4.42
CA SER A 13 -7.76 14.95 3.62
C SER A 13 -7.39 14.05 2.45
N GLY A 14 -6.12 14.02 2.04
CA GLY A 14 -5.62 13.14 0.99
C GLY A 14 -4.80 11.96 1.52
N THR A 15 -4.74 11.76 2.84
CA THR A 15 -3.90 10.74 3.46
C THR A 15 -4.71 9.49 3.79
N ALA A 16 -4.33 8.36 3.20
CA ALA A 16 -4.92 7.08 3.51
C ALA A 16 -3.89 5.95 3.44
N VAL A 17 -3.91 5.07 4.44
CA VAL A 17 -3.16 3.81 4.45
C VAL A 17 -4.16 2.67 4.39
N VAL A 18 -3.98 1.77 3.42
CA VAL A 18 -4.86 0.63 3.20
C VAL A 18 -4.03 -0.64 3.14
N LEU A 19 -4.23 -1.53 4.11
CA LEU A 19 -3.59 -2.85 4.19
C LEU A 19 -4.65 -3.94 4.21
N ALA A 20 -4.99 -4.48 3.05
CA ALA A 20 -6.10 -5.43 2.93
C ALA A 20 -5.84 -6.59 1.99
N HIS A 21 -6.49 -7.74 2.20
CA HIS A 21 -6.39 -8.90 1.30
C HIS A 21 -4.97 -9.45 1.14
N ASN A 22 -4.12 -9.29 2.16
CA ASN A 22 -2.76 -9.81 2.14
C ASN A 22 -2.67 -11.17 2.84
N ARG A 23 -1.58 -11.90 2.61
CA ARG A 23 -1.34 -13.22 3.19
C ARG A 23 0.04 -13.27 3.83
N GLN A 24 0.09 -13.53 5.13
CA GLN A 24 1.30 -13.83 5.87
C GLN A 24 1.43 -15.35 6.07
N VAL A 25 2.62 -15.87 5.82
CA VAL A 25 2.93 -17.31 5.88
C VAL A 25 4.27 -17.50 6.58
N ASP A 26 4.40 -18.56 7.37
CA ASP A 26 5.66 -18.95 8.02
C ASP A 26 6.28 -17.81 8.86
N ASP A 27 5.45 -17.11 9.63
CA ASP A 27 5.84 -16.03 10.53
C ASP A 27 5.27 -16.27 11.94
N SER A 28 6.01 -15.84 12.96
CA SER A 28 5.62 -16.00 14.37
C SER A 28 4.81 -14.82 14.91
N TYR A 29 4.87 -13.67 14.23
CA TYR A 29 4.13 -12.46 14.62
C TYR A 29 2.95 -12.22 13.66
N SER A 30 1.89 -11.63 14.20
CA SER A 30 0.71 -11.21 13.44
C SER A 30 1.06 -10.15 12.40
N PHE A 31 0.10 -9.89 11.51
CA PHE A 31 0.28 -9.06 10.33
C PHE A 31 0.87 -7.68 10.67
N ALA A 32 2.12 -7.49 10.24
CA ALA A 32 2.96 -6.29 10.35
C ALA A 32 3.56 -6.03 11.76
N ASP A 33 4.90 -5.86 11.80
CA ASP A 33 5.63 -5.32 12.95
C ASP A 33 5.42 -3.80 12.96
N LEU A 34 4.18 -3.41 13.23
CA LEU A 34 3.82 -2.04 13.50
C LEU A 34 4.12 -1.86 15.00
N ASP A 35 5.05 -0.97 15.35
CA ASP A 35 5.22 -0.54 16.74
C ASP A 35 4.00 0.32 17.11
N GLU A 36 2.90 -0.37 17.43
CA GLU A 36 1.50 0.06 17.38
C GLU A 36 1.06 0.98 18.51
N SER A 37 1.83 0.98 19.60
CA SER A 37 1.49 1.71 20.83
C SER A 37 1.49 3.24 20.68
N ASN A 38 1.82 3.77 19.50
CA ASN A 38 2.02 5.21 19.25
C ASN A 38 1.39 5.75 17.96
N MET A 39 0.38 5.06 17.40
CA MET A 39 -0.33 5.55 16.21
C MET A 39 -1.49 6.49 16.57
N VAL A 40 -1.62 7.57 15.80
CA VAL A 40 -2.74 8.53 15.85
C VAL A 40 -3.27 8.70 14.43
N VAL A 41 -4.58 8.53 14.24
CA VAL A 41 -5.24 8.78 12.96
C VAL A 41 -6.19 9.97 13.14
N VAL A 42 -5.87 11.09 12.52
CA VAL A 42 -6.65 12.32 12.63
C VAL A 42 -7.56 12.45 11.42
N SER A 43 -8.87 12.37 11.65
CA SER A 43 -9.88 12.66 10.63
C SER A 43 -9.60 14.01 9.94
N PRO A 44 -9.67 14.10 8.61
CA PRO A 44 -10.23 13.13 7.64
C PRO A 44 -9.28 12.03 7.13
N ALA A 45 -8.07 11.87 7.66
CA ALA A 45 -7.18 10.78 7.25
C ALA A 45 -7.76 9.41 7.62
N ARG A 46 -7.35 8.38 6.89
CA ARG A 46 -7.87 7.01 7.09
C ARG A 46 -6.75 5.99 7.21
N PHE A 47 -6.92 5.06 8.15
CA PHE A 47 -6.19 3.79 8.13
C PHE A 47 -7.24 2.69 8.00
N VAL A 48 -7.15 1.91 6.95
CA VAL A 48 -8.03 0.77 6.69
C VAL A 48 -7.21 -0.51 6.70
N VAL A 49 -7.62 -1.48 7.50
CA VAL A 49 -7.01 -2.80 7.58
C VAL A 49 -8.10 -3.87 7.57
N GLY A 50 -7.94 -4.94 6.82
CA GLY A 50 -8.95 -5.98 6.85
C GLY A 50 -8.79 -7.09 5.82
N CYS A 51 -9.44 -8.21 6.11
CA CYS A 51 -9.30 -9.45 5.35
C CYS A 51 -7.83 -9.81 5.03
N ASN A 52 -6.93 -9.70 6.01
CA ASN A 52 -5.58 -10.26 5.85
C ASN A 52 -5.55 -11.66 6.47
N MET A 53 -4.80 -12.57 5.87
CA MET A 53 -4.70 -13.96 6.30
C MET A 53 -3.35 -14.22 6.97
N HIS A 54 -3.33 -14.97 8.07
CA HIS A 54 -2.15 -15.49 8.72
C HIS A 54 -2.24 -17.03 8.76
N ASN A 55 -1.32 -17.73 8.08
CA ASN A 55 -1.31 -19.20 8.02
C ASN A 55 -2.68 -19.83 7.68
N ASP A 56 -3.38 -19.26 6.68
CA ASP A 56 -4.72 -19.66 6.20
C ASP A 56 -5.91 -19.31 7.10
N GLU A 57 -5.68 -18.67 8.24
CA GLU A 57 -6.74 -18.11 9.08
C GLU A 57 -6.82 -16.59 8.92
N GLU A 58 -7.99 -16.00 9.13
CA GLU A 58 -8.11 -14.55 9.13
C GLU A 58 -7.33 -13.95 10.31
N ALA A 59 -6.54 -12.92 10.04
CA ALA A 59 -5.72 -12.26 11.06
C ALA A 59 -6.61 -11.55 12.08
N SER A 60 -6.32 -11.76 13.37
CA SER A 60 -6.92 -10.98 14.47
C SER A 60 -6.18 -9.66 14.65
N TYR A 61 -6.94 -8.61 14.96
CA TYR A 61 -6.46 -7.25 15.22
C TYR A 61 -6.76 -6.75 16.63
N ASP A 62 -7.18 -7.64 17.53
CA ASP A 62 -7.63 -7.28 18.87
C ASP A 62 -6.50 -6.60 19.65
N GLY A 63 -6.74 -5.33 20.01
CA GLY A 63 -5.77 -4.52 20.76
C GLY A 63 -4.53 -4.08 19.97
N LEU A 64 -4.49 -4.31 18.64
CA LEU A 64 -3.38 -3.89 17.79
C LEU A 64 -3.53 -2.45 17.28
N PHE A 65 -4.76 -1.97 17.10
CA PHE A 65 -5.01 -0.65 16.51
C PHE A 65 -5.79 0.30 17.45
N PRO A 66 -5.55 1.63 17.37
CA PRO A 66 -6.40 2.61 18.03
C PRO A 66 -7.81 2.64 17.41
N GLU A 67 -8.78 3.19 18.14
CA GLU A 67 -10.20 3.20 17.74
C GLU A 67 -10.46 3.87 16.36
N ASP A 68 -9.60 4.80 15.95
CA ASP A 68 -9.75 5.53 14.69
C ASP A 68 -9.35 4.71 13.44
N VAL A 69 -8.81 3.49 13.61
CA VAL A 69 -8.52 2.58 12.50
C VAL A 69 -9.78 1.82 12.10
N VAL A 70 -10.05 1.82 10.79
CA VAL A 70 -11.15 1.05 10.23
C VAL A 70 -10.70 -0.39 10.01
N VAL A 71 -11.29 -1.31 10.77
CA VAL A 71 -11.06 -2.76 10.67
C VAL A 71 -12.27 -3.44 10.03
N PHE A 72 -12.05 -4.37 9.09
CA PHE A 72 -13.13 -5.15 8.48
C PHE A 72 -12.74 -6.61 8.23
N SER A 73 -13.72 -7.51 8.25
CA SER A 73 -13.48 -8.94 8.09
C SER A 73 -13.53 -9.40 6.63
N CYS A 74 -12.94 -10.55 6.33
CA CYS A 74 -13.15 -11.24 5.06
C CYS A 74 -14.63 -11.48 4.81
N GLY A 75 -15.04 -11.33 3.54
CA GLY A 75 -16.45 -11.42 3.12
C GLY A 75 -17.26 -10.13 3.31
N THR A 76 -16.73 -9.12 4.00
CA THR A 76 -17.33 -7.78 4.02
C THR A 76 -16.70 -6.89 2.95
N CYS A 77 -17.50 -5.98 2.39
CA CYS A 77 -17.00 -5.04 1.40
C CYS A 77 -16.61 -3.72 2.05
N ASN A 78 -15.38 -3.28 1.77
CA ASN A 78 -14.91 -1.96 2.12
C ASN A 78 -14.43 -1.25 0.84
N ASP A 79 -15.11 -0.16 0.46
CA ASP A 79 -14.83 0.59 -0.77
C ASP A 79 -13.36 1.10 -0.81
N ASP A 80 -12.83 1.55 0.33
CA ASP A 80 -11.45 2.02 0.43
C ASP A 80 -10.44 0.88 0.30
N ALA A 81 -10.81 -0.37 0.56
CA ALA A 81 -9.96 -1.55 0.36
C ALA A 81 -10.07 -2.13 -1.06
N ALA A 82 -11.28 -2.19 -1.60
CA ALA A 82 -11.59 -2.80 -2.89
C ALA A 82 -11.22 -1.90 -4.08
N CYS A 83 -11.38 -0.57 -3.94
CA CYS A 83 -11.31 0.36 -5.05
C CYS A 83 -10.09 1.28 -5.01
N TYR A 84 -9.64 1.72 -6.19
CA TYR A 84 -8.63 2.77 -6.33
C TYR A 84 -9.28 4.10 -6.67
N MET A 85 -9.61 4.87 -5.65
CA MET A 85 -10.11 6.24 -5.75
C MET A 85 -8.86 7.15 -5.86
N PRO A 86 -8.53 7.76 -7.02
CA PRO A 86 -9.46 8.50 -7.87
C PRO A 86 -9.80 7.85 -9.23
N GLY A 87 -9.22 6.70 -9.57
CA GLY A 87 -9.40 6.04 -10.88
C GLY A 87 -10.69 5.23 -11.03
N THR A 88 -11.44 5.02 -9.94
CA THR A 88 -12.69 4.27 -9.93
C THR A 88 -13.86 5.12 -10.44
N GLU A 89 -14.70 4.52 -11.30
CA GLU A 89 -15.92 5.13 -11.84
C GLU A 89 -17.17 4.66 -11.11
N LEU A 90 -17.35 3.34 -11.03
CA LEU A 90 -18.48 2.71 -10.35
C LEU A 90 -17.97 1.74 -9.28
N VAL A 91 -18.71 1.67 -8.18
CA VAL A 91 -18.50 0.70 -7.12
C VAL A 91 -19.76 -0.14 -7.00
N ASP A 92 -19.65 -1.44 -7.29
CA ASP A 92 -20.68 -2.41 -6.99
C ASP A 92 -20.43 -3.01 -5.60
N ARG A 93 -21.15 -2.47 -4.62
CA ARG A 93 -21.07 -2.90 -3.21
C ARG A 93 -21.63 -4.30 -2.97
N SER A 94 -22.42 -4.85 -3.89
CA SER A 94 -22.99 -6.20 -3.74
C SER A 94 -21.97 -7.29 -4.08
N SER A 95 -21.13 -7.05 -5.10
CA SER A 95 -20.04 -7.93 -5.50
C SER A 95 -18.67 -7.49 -4.97
N CYS A 96 -18.61 -6.35 -4.28
CA CYS A 96 -17.38 -5.68 -3.87
C CYS A 96 -16.38 -5.47 -5.01
N SER A 97 -16.90 -5.06 -6.17
CA SER A 97 -16.10 -4.80 -7.35
C SER A 97 -16.18 -3.33 -7.75
N CYS A 98 -15.17 -2.87 -8.47
CA CYS A 98 -15.16 -1.51 -8.97
C CYS A 98 -14.75 -1.49 -10.44
N SER A 99 -15.26 -0.53 -11.19
CA SER A 99 -14.85 -0.29 -12.56
C SER A 99 -13.90 0.90 -12.60
N CYS A 100 -13.00 0.86 -13.56
CA CYS A 100 -12.11 1.95 -13.85
C CYS A 100 -12.81 2.95 -14.78
N LYS A 101 -12.49 4.24 -14.63
CA LYS A 101 -13.00 5.31 -15.49
C LYS A 101 -12.71 5.05 -16.95
N ASP A 102 -13.70 5.28 -17.79
CA ASP A 102 -13.54 5.27 -19.23
C ASP A 102 -12.28 6.04 -19.68
N GLY A 103 -11.45 5.37 -20.49
CA GLY A 103 -10.17 5.89 -21.00
C GLY A 103 -8.98 5.77 -20.04
N TRP A 104 -9.18 5.40 -18.77
CA TRP A 104 -8.10 5.16 -17.82
C TRP A 104 -7.56 3.74 -17.95
N HIS A 105 -6.23 3.60 -17.84
CA HIS A 105 -5.56 2.33 -18.03
C HIS A 105 -4.22 2.27 -17.27
N GLY A 106 -3.70 1.07 -17.05
CA GLY A 106 -2.41 0.85 -16.41
C GLY A 106 -2.36 1.40 -14.98
N ALA A 107 -1.32 2.17 -14.65
CA ALA A 107 -1.08 2.71 -13.31
C ALA A 107 -2.25 3.52 -12.72
N SER A 108 -2.98 4.26 -13.57
CA SER A 108 -4.13 5.05 -13.18
C SER A 108 -5.35 4.19 -12.81
N CYS A 109 -5.31 2.91 -13.17
CA CYS A 109 -6.42 1.98 -13.16
C CYS A 109 -6.15 0.74 -12.26
N LEU A 110 -4.97 0.63 -11.66
CA LEU A 110 -4.65 -0.49 -10.76
C LEU A 110 -5.60 -0.54 -9.57
N PRO A 111 -6.03 -1.72 -9.10
CA PRO A 111 -5.60 -3.07 -9.51
C PRO A 111 -6.37 -3.64 -10.72
N PHE A 112 -7.22 -2.86 -11.40
CA PHE A 112 -8.03 -3.34 -12.52
C PHE A 112 -7.17 -3.60 -13.76
N GLU A 113 -7.37 -4.75 -14.39
CA GLU A 113 -6.77 -5.04 -15.69
C GLU A 113 -7.45 -4.20 -16.78
N VAL A 114 -6.64 -3.77 -17.74
CA VAL A 114 -7.10 -3.05 -18.93
C VAL A 114 -7.56 -4.09 -19.95
N PRO A 115 -8.75 -3.97 -20.55
CA PRO A 115 -9.16 -4.87 -21.64
C PRO A 115 -8.15 -4.85 -22.80
N ASP A 116 -7.76 -6.02 -23.31
CA ASP A 116 -6.80 -6.20 -24.43
C ASP A 116 -7.18 -5.41 -25.70
N THR A 117 -8.44 -5.02 -25.82
CA THR A 117 -8.99 -4.24 -26.95
C THR A 117 -8.61 -2.76 -26.92
N VAL A 118 -8.09 -2.24 -25.80
CA VAL A 118 -7.71 -0.84 -25.61
C VAL A 118 -6.19 -0.74 -25.44
N VAL A 119 -5.43 -1.33 -26.37
CA VAL A 119 -4.00 -1.02 -26.54
C VAL A 119 -3.89 0.08 -27.58
N PRO A 120 -3.64 1.35 -27.20
CA PRO A 120 -3.29 2.37 -28.18
C PRO A 120 -2.06 1.91 -28.99
N PRO A 121 -1.97 2.28 -30.27
CA PRO A 121 -0.80 1.98 -31.09
C PRO A 121 0.48 2.39 -30.35
N VAL A 122 1.56 1.63 -30.52
CA VAL A 122 2.85 1.83 -29.81
C VAL A 122 3.35 3.30 -29.85
N ALA A 123 2.97 4.06 -30.88
CA ALA A 123 3.31 5.46 -31.08
C ALA A 123 2.54 6.47 -30.19
N GLU A 124 1.39 6.11 -29.62
CA GLU A 124 0.59 6.95 -28.71
C GLU A 124 0.85 6.67 -27.22
N ARG A 125 1.75 5.72 -26.92
CA ARG A 125 2.30 5.62 -25.58
C ARG A 125 3.22 6.81 -25.36
N THR A 126 2.68 7.93 -24.89
CA THR A 126 3.49 8.90 -24.16
C THR A 126 3.96 8.21 -22.88
N VAL A 127 5.09 7.52 -22.98
CA VAL A 127 5.77 6.88 -21.85
C VAL A 127 6.39 7.99 -21.04
N ASP A 128 5.58 8.61 -20.18
CA ASP A 128 6.10 9.48 -19.16
C ASP A 128 6.80 8.59 -18.13
N GLY A 129 8.12 8.68 -18.05
CA GLY A 129 8.97 7.86 -17.16
C GLY A 129 8.62 8.00 -15.67
N TYR A 130 7.69 8.91 -15.34
CA TYR A 130 7.18 9.20 -14.01
C TYR A 130 5.90 8.46 -13.61
N THR A 131 5.30 7.64 -14.49
CA THR A 131 4.00 6.98 -14.19
C THR A 131 3.96 5.48 -14.51
N SER A 132 5.07 4.89 -14.98
CA SER A 132 5.13 3.45 -15.25
C SER A 132 5.20 2.61 -13.97
N CYS A 133 4.54 1.44 -13.98
CA CYS A 133 4.61 0.45 -12.90
C CYS A 133 5.73 -0.56 -13.13
N VAL A 134 6.26 -1.07 -12.03
CA VAL A 134 7.13 -2.25 -12.06
C VAL A 134 6.23 -3.47 -12.03
N VAL A 135 6.28 -4.30 -13.07
CA VAL A 135 5.33 -5.42 -13.26
C VAL A 135 6.09 -6.74 -13.41
N ASN A 136 5.69 -7.77 -12.66
CA ASN A 136 6.12 -9.17 -12.80
C ASN A 136 7.64 -9.39 -12.81
N GLN A 137 8.38 -8.61 -12.01
CA GLN A 137 9.83 -8.76 -11.88
C GLN A 137 10.21 -9.45 -10.57
N THR A 138 11.38 -10.09 -10.54
CA THR A 138 12.01 -10.57 -9.30
C THR A 138 13.22 -9.71 -8.98
N LEU A 139 13.24 -9.07 -7.82
CA LEU A 139 14.22 -8.07 -7.42
C LEU A 139 14.83 -8.43 -6.05
N LYS A 140 16.14 -8.20 -5.90
CA LYS A 140 16.79 -8.26 -4.57
C LYS A 140 16.75 -6.91 -3.86
N SER A 141 16.96 -5.83 -4.59
CA SER A 141 16.80 -4.47 -4.07
C SER A 141 16.39 -3.57 -5.21
N LEU A 142 15.68 -2.49 -4.89
CA LEU A 142 15.28 -1.50 -5.88
C LEU A 142 15.62 -0.10 -5.37
N THR A 143 16.50 0.58 -6.10
CA THR A 143 16.75 2.00 -5.84
C THR A 143 15.57 2.80 -6.35
N LEU A 144 14.82 3.37 -5.42
CA LEU A 144 13.66 4.17 -5.75
C LEU A 144 14.04 5.62 -6.01
N ASN A 145 13.51 6.18 -7.11
CA ASN A 145 13.52 7.63 -7.29
C ASN A 145 12.45 8.25 -6.39
N MET A 146 12.86 8.78 -5.24
CA MET A 146 11.96 9.42 -4.27
C MET A 146 11.32 10.72 -4.78
N TRP A 147 11.81 11.30 -5.87
CA TRP A 147 11.16 12.45 -6.51
C TRP A 147 9.89 12.08 -7.29
N LYS A 148 9.65 10.78 -7.52
CA LYS A 148 8.44 10.30 -8.18
C LYS A 148 7.28 10.36 -7.18
N THR A 149 6.16 10.94 -7.58
CA THR A 149 4.95 11.01 -6.76
C THR A 149 4.11 9.74 -6.84
N HIS A 150 4.26 8.96 -7.91
CA HIS A 150 3.46 7.75 -8.18
C HIS A 150 4.34 6.50 -8.25
N HIS A 151 4.19 5.61 -7.30
CA HIS A 151 4.89 4.33 -7.21
C HIS A 151 3.87 3.20 -7.33
N CYS A 152 4.09 2.27 -8.26
CA CYS A 152 3.22 1.11 -8.41
C CYS A 152 4.03 -0.16 -8.70
N TYR A 153 3.65 -1.24 -8.01
CA TYR A 153 4.28 -2.56 -8.09
C TYR A 153 3.19 -3.62 -8.24
N VAL A 154 3.28 -4.39 -9.32
CA VAL A 154 2.27 -5.39 -9.69
C VAL A 154 2.98 -6.72 -9.87
N GLY A 155 2.64 -7.73 -9.08
CA GLY A 155 3.22 -9.06 -9.24
C GLY A 155 4.74 -9.14 -8.99
N VAL A 156 5.32 -8.16 -8.29
CA VAL A 156 6.78 -8.09 -8.07
C VAL A 156 7.18 -8.99 -6.90
N THR A 157 8.25 -9.77 -7.07
CA THR A 157 8.82 -10.63 -6.03
C THR A 157 10.11 -10.04 -5.47
N PHE A 158 10.19 -9.87 -4.15
CA PHE A 158 11.38 -9.51 -3.38
C PHE A 158 11.86 -10.73 -2.57
N SER A 159 13.14 -11.10 -2.71
CA SER A 159 13.68 -12.33 -2.10
C SER A 159 15.05 -12.10 -1.47
N GLY A 160 15.20 -12.63 -0.25
CA GLY A 160 16.48 -12.76 0.44
C GLY A 160 16.70 -11.75 1.56
N ALA A 161 17.55 -12.13 2.52
CA ALA A 161 17.88 -11.29 3.67
C ALA A 161 18.53 -9.98 3.20
N GLY A 162 17.97 -8.85 3.65
CA GLY A 162 18.40 -7.51 3.24
C GLY A 162 17.70 -6.97 1.98
N ALA A 163 16.86 -7.77 1.33
CA ALA A 163 15.98 -7.27 0.27
C ALA A 163 14.90 -6.38 0.87
N ALA A 164 14.97 -5.08 0.64
CA ALA A 164 14.00 -4.14 1.19
C ALA A 164 13.47 -3.20 0.10
N LEU A 165 12.15 -3.10 0.01
CA LEU A 165 11.50 -2.01 -0.70
C LEU A 165 11.17 -0.93 0.33
N THR A 166 11.96 0.15 0.34
CA THR A 166 11.87 1.18 1.38
C THR A 166 11.48 2.53 0.79
N PHE A 167 10.35 3.07 1.24
CA PHE A 167 9.87 4.41 0.89
C PHE A 167 10.25 5.40 1.98
N PHE A 168 11.10 6.37 1.63
CA PHE A 168 11.45 7.48 2.51
C PHE A 168 10.53 8.66 2.24
N LEU A 169 9.39 8.71 2.94
CA LEU A 169 8.33 9.70 2.73
C LEU A 169 8.84 11.13 2.94
N ASN A 170 9.77 11.33 3.86
CA ASN A 170 10.42 12.62 4.11
C ASN A 170 11.35 13.10 2.98
N ARG A 171 11.65 12.22 2.01
CA ARG A 171 12.44 12.56 0.81
C ARG A 171 11.57 12.68 -0.44
N MET A 172 10.25 12.51 -0.29
CA MET A 172 9.29 12.69 -1.37
C MET A 172 8.81 14.14 -1.42
N PRO A 173 8.35 14.63 -2.59
CA PRO A 173 7.80 15.97 -2.73
C PRO A 173 6.40 16.05 -2.09
N LEU A 174 6.32 16.06 -0.75
CA LEU A 174 5.05 15.99 0.01
C LEU A 174 4.07 17.15 -0.23
N HIS A 175 4.53 18.25 -0.82
CA HIS A 175 3.67 19.33 -1.31
C HIS A 175 2.82 18.92 -2.53
N LEU A 176 3.10 17.75 -3.11
CA LEU A 176 2.29 17.09 -4.14
C LEU A 176 1.68 15.80 -3.56
N PRO A 177 0.52 15.35 -4.08
CA PRO A 177 -0.06 14.08 -3.69
C PRO A 177 0.90 12.92 -3.99
N ILE A 178 1.14 12.07 -2.99
CA ILE A 178 1.95 10.86 -3.11
C ILE A 178 1.04 9.64 -3.20
N ASN A 179 1.33 8.73 -4.12
CA ASN A 179 0.58 7.50 -4.34
C ASN A 179 1.53 6.31 -4.43
N ILE A 180 1.38 5.35 -3.52
CA ILE A 180 2.19 4.14 -3.46
C ILE A 180 1.25 2.94 -3.44
N THR A 181 1.28 2.14 -4.50
CA THR A 181 0.42 0.96 -4.65
C THR A 181 1.24 -0.31 -4.85
N LEU A 182 0.94 -1.34 -4.06
CA LEU A 182 1.45 -2.69 -4.22
C LEU A 182 0.27 -3.65 -4.36
N THR A 183 0.26 -4.43 -5.44
CA THR A 183 -0.76 -5.45 -5.67
C THR A 183 -0.13 -6.74 -6.18
N GLY A 184 -0.56 -7.89 -5.67
CA GLY A 184 -0.04 -9.20 -6.10
C GLY A 184 1.45 -9.42 -5.81
N CYS A 185 2.08 -8.58 -4.98
CA CYS A 185 3.51 -8.66 -4.73
C CYS A 185 3.85 -9.81 -3.78
N THR A 186 5.10 -10.28 -3.79
CA THR A 186 5.58 -11.31 -2.88
C THR A 186 6.87 -10.86 -2.22
N PHE A 187 6.96 -10.97 -0.89
CA PHE A 187 8.19 -10.76 -0.12
C PHE A 187 8.50 -12.06 0.60
N ARG A 188 9.73 -12.56 0.46
CA ARG A 188 10.14 -13.82 1.08
C ARG A 188 11.58 -13.83 1.56
N GLU A 189 11.90 -14.81 2.41
CA GLU A 189 13.27 -15.11 2.86
C GLU A 189 13.91 -13.92 3.60
N GLY A 190 13.15 -13.22 4.44
CA GLY A 190 13.64 -12.05 5.18
C GLY A 190 13.60 -10.74 4.39
N ALA A 191 12.91 -10.71 3.24
CA ALA A 191 12.63 -9.46 2.55
C ALA A 191 11.65 -8.58 3.34
N ALA A 192 11.65 -7.27 3.12
CA ALA A 192 10.79 -6.33 3.85
C ALA A 192 10.21 -5.22 2.97
N LEU A 193 8.98 -4.82 3.29
CA LEU A 193 8.35 -3.59 2.81
C LEU A 193 8.41 -2.55 3.94
N GLN A 194 9.01 -1.40 3.69
CA GLN A 194 9.23 -0.39 4.73
C GLN A 194 8.72 0.98 4.28
N PHE A 195 7.95 1.62 5.15
CA PHE A 195 7.56 3.02 5.03
C PHE A 195 8.21 3.80 6.16
N VAL A 196 9.08 4.74 5.79
CA VAL A 196 9.90 5.50 6.73
C VAL A 196 9.59 6.99 6.57
N GLY A 197 9.12 7.62 7.64
CA GLY A 197 8.86 9.05 7.68
C GLY A 197 9.76 9.79 8.67
N CYS A 198 9.35 11.01 8.99
CA CYS A 198 9.89 11.86 10.06
C CYS A 198 8.70 12.45 10.83
N GLU A 199 8.94 13.15 11.95
CA GLU A 199 7.86 13.85 12.67
C GLU A 199 7.01 14.73 11.74
N SER A 200 5.70 14.74 12.00
CA SER A 200 4.63 15.57 11.40
C SER A 200 5.09 16.47 10.26
N ALA A 201 4.91 16.00 9.02
CA ALA A 201 5.16 16.81 7.82
C ALA A 201 3.83 17.20 7.17
N GLU A 202 3.64 18.49 6.91
CA GLU A 202 2.50 18.93 6.09
C GLU A 202 2.61 18.29 4.70
N SER A 203 1.51 17.67 4.26
CA SER A 203 1.43 17.01 2.98
C SER A 203 0.12 17.34 2.25
N ALA A 204 0.18 17.38 0.93
CA ALA A 204 -1.00 17.42 0.07
C ALA A 204 -1.81 16.10 0.07
N GLY A 205 -1.29 15.06 0.74
CA GLY A 205 -1.92 13.75 0.90
C GLY A 205 -0.99 12.61 0.48
N VAL A 206 -0.97 11.54 1.28
CA VAL A 206 -0.22 10.32 0.96
C VAL A 206 -1.15 9.11 0.98
N LEU A 207 -1.30 8.49 -0.19
CA LEU A 207 -2.03 7.24 -0.36
C LEU A 207 -1.06 6.06 -0.42
N ILE A 208 -1.15 5.15 0.54
CA ILE A 208 -0.42 3.88 0.56
C ILE A 208 -1.45 2.75 0.48
N ARG A 209 -1.36 1.91 -0.54
CA ARG A 209 -2.21 0.73 -0.71
C ARG A 209 -1.36 -0.52 -0.86
N VAL A 210 -1.56 -1.48 0.02
CA VAL A 210 -0.93 -2.80 -0.04
C VAL A 210 -2.04 -3.84 -0.06
N GLY A 211 -2.22 -4.44 -1.24
CA GLY A 211 -3.25 -5.43 -1.51
C GLY A 211 -2.68 -6.71 -2.09
N GLN A 212 -3.37 -7.83 -1.88
CA GLN A 212 -3.06 -9.11 -2.55
C GLN A 212 -1.59 -9.53 -2.40
N THR A 213 -0.91 -9.08 -1.35
CA THR A 213 0.53 -9.28 -1.18
C THR A 213 0.80 -10.49 -0.31
N VAL A 214 1.79 -11.30 -0.68
CA VAL A 214 2.24 -12.46 0.09
C VAL A 214 3.51 -12.10 0.85
N MET A 215 3.50 -12.30 2.16
CA MET A 215 4.63 -12.08 3.07
C MET A 215 5.05 -13.43 3.66
N ARG A 216 6.25 -13.91 3.34
CA ARG A 216 6.75 -15.22 3.80
C ARG A 216 8.03 -15.07 4.59
N SER A 217 7.95 -15.18 5.91
CA SER A 217 9.06 -14.82 6.82
C SER A 217 9.60 -13.41 6.48
N SER A 218 8.67 -12.47 6.32
CA SER A 218 8.87 -11.14 5.77
C SER A 218 7.92 -10.15 6.44
N VAL A 219 8.31 -8.89 6.54
CA VAL A 219 7.56 -7.89 7.31
C VAL A 219 7.15 -6.69 6.45
N VAL A 220 5.95 -6.17 6.74
CA VAL A 220 5.61 -4.77 6.45
C VAL A 220 5.88 -3.98 7.72
N ALA A 221 6.64 -2.89 7.62
CA ALA A 221 6.96 -2.05 8.76
C ALA A 221 6.73 -0.57 8.43
N PHE A 222 6.08 0.12 9.37
CA PHE A 222 5.93 1.57 9.36
C PHE A 222 6.80 2.13 10.47
N ARG A 223 7.73 3.02 10.13
CA ARG A 223 8.67 3.61 11.07
C ARG A 223 8.58 5.13 10.99
N ARG A 224 8.03 5.76 12.04
CA ARG A 224 7.86 7.22 12.11
C ARG A 224 7.06 7.77 10.92
N ALA A 225 6.11 6.99 10.41
CA ALA A 225 5.47 7.27 9.12
C ALA A 225 4.25 8.18 9.28
N LEU A 226 4.31 9.32 8.56
CA LEU A 226 3.28 10.34 8.31
C LEU A 226 2.76 11.07 9.55
#